data_AF-A0A7S3SNB1-F1
#
_entry.id   AF-A0A7S3SNB1-F1
#
_cell.length_a   1.000
_cell.length_b   1.000
_cell.length_c   1.000
_cell.angle_alpha   90.00
_cell.angle_beta   90.00
_cell.angle_gamma   90.00
#
_symmetry.space_group_name_H-M   'P 1'
#
loop_
_entity.id
_entity.type
_entity.pdbx_description
1 polymer ?
#
loop_
_entity_poly.entity_id
_entity_poly.type
_entity_poly.pdbx_seq_one_letter_code
_entity_poly.pdbx_strand_id
1 'polypeptide(L)'
;RRQAEAMGARLRLAVVSVLAAASPAVGTRCAPLLGGALNLPHAAAPLSRRAVLLGLGVAGGALRAEAIDDEDEEDVDIIPLLSSTSGMKRRSKPSESNVKKTYTAAEAAYAFADIVACRSGVSQIEQLIRSGDFGSAASLLGKPPFSSFKQNALVLVNSKLLTPEDIKAIGTEKRFGVGADVLLMLGGLADATERSDKSGALDYATKAKSSLDEIIAIGRGAGL
;
A
#
# COMPACT_ATOMS: atom_id res chain seq x y z
N ARG A 1 26.26 -40.27 18.95
CA ARG A 1 24.83 -40.00 18.65
C ARG A 1 24.00 -39.42 19.83
N ARG A 2 24.62 -38.89 20.90
CA ARG A 2 23.92 -38.18 22.01
C ARG A 2 24.51 -36.79 22.33
N GLN A 3 25.13 -36.14 21.34
CA GLN A 3 25.71 -34.80 21.51
C GLN A 3 25.28 -33.80 20.42
N ALA A 4 24.38 -34.18 19.50
CA ALA A 4 23.89 -33.30 18.43
C ALA A 4 22.58 -32.56 18.77
N GLU A 5 21.93 -32.89 19.90
CA GLU A 5 20.62 -32.29 20.26
C GLU A 5 20.73 -31.10 21.24
N ALA A 6 21.92 -30.80 21.75
CA ALA A 6 22.11 -29.76 22.78
C ALA A 6 22.36 -28.33 22.24
N MET A 7 22.55 -28.15 20.93
CA MET A 7 22.75 -26.81 20.33
C MET A 7 21.49 -26.20 19.70
N GLY A 8 20.40 -26.97 19.55
CA GLY A 8 19.17 -26.50 18.89
C GLY A 8 18.25 -25.61 19.75
N ALA A 9 18.47 -25.53 21.06
CA ALA A 9 17.57 -24.86 22.00
C ALA A 9 18.05 -23.46 22.47
N ARG A 10 19.22 -22.99 22.03
CA ARG A 10 19.79 -21.68 22.45
C ARG A 10 19.70 -20.57 21.41
N LEU A 11 19.11 -20.82 20.24
CA LEU A 11 18.94 -19.81 19.17
C LEU A 11 17.50 -19.28 19.02
N ARG A 12 16.64 -19.50 20.02
CA ARG A 12 15.23 -19.04 20.03
C ARG A 12 14.89 -18.11 21.20
N LEU A 13 15.89 -17.43 21.77
CA LEU A 13 15.69 -16.48 22.86
C LEU A 13 16.50 -15.18 22.67
N ALA A 14 16.66 -14.72 21.43
CA ALA A 14 17.36 -13.48 21.10
C ALA A 14 16.67 -12.66 19.98
N VAL A 15 15.34 -12.76 19.84
CA VAL A 15 14.54 -11.92 18.91
C VAL A 15 13.27 -11.41 19.60
N VAL A 16 13.37 -11.04 20.88
CA VAL A 16 12.34 -10.25 21.59
C VAL A 16 13.05 -9.32 22.56
N SER A 17 13.74 -8.29 22.06
CA SER A 17 14.17 -7.11 22.84
C SER A 17 14.95 -6.10 21.99
N VAL A 18 14.30 -5.47 21.00
CA VAL A 18 14.60 -4.10 20.51
C VAL A 18 13.35 -3.73 19.71
N LEU A 19 12.41 -2.93 20.21
CA LEU A 19 12.38 -1.49 20.00
C LEU A 19 11.25 -0.89 20.86
N ALA A 20 11.51 -0.65 22.14
CA ALA A 20 10.69 0.19 23.00
C ALA A 20 11.57 1.30 23.57
N ALA A 21 11.72 2.36 22.79
CA ALA A 21 12.27 3.66 23.17
C ALA A 21 11.78 4.67 22.14
N ALA A 22 11.35 5.88 22.43
CA ALA A 22 11.00 6.57 23.67
C ALA A 22 10.32 7.86 23.19
N SER A 23 9.13 8.18 23.69
CA SER A 23 8.56 9.53 23.59
C SER A 23 8.61 10.15 24.99
N PRO A 24 9.48 11.14 25.28
CA PRO A 24 9.36 11.94 26.49
C PRO A 24 8.53 13.18 26.18
N ALA A 25 7.25 13.14 26.54
CA ALA A 25 6.43 14.33 26.66
C ALA A 25 5.85 14.41 28.08
N VAL A 26 5.97 15.62 28.65
CA VAL A 26 5.18 16.17 29.76
C VAL A 26 5.63 15.80 31.18
N GLY A 27 6.46 16.69 31.73
CA GLY A 27 5.99 17.63 32.76
C GLY A 27 5.31 17.05 33.99
N THR A 28 6.13 16.71 34.97
CA THR A 28 5.83 16.54 36.41
C THR A 28 4.84 17.56 36.97
N ARG A 29 3.71 17.08 37.50
CA ARG A 29 3.01 17.69 38.65
C ARG A 29 2.50 16.61 39.62
N CYS A 30 2.64 16.94 40.89
CA CYS A 30 2.48 16.16 42.11
C CYS A 30 1.11 15.49 42.31
N ALA A 31 1.11 14.30 42.92
CA ALA A 31 0.36 13.98 44.15
C ALA A 31 0.58 12.50 44.56
N PRO A 32 0.97 12.20 45.81
CA PRO A 32 0.77 10.88 46.42
C PRO A 32 -0.56 10.88 47.19
N LEU A 33 -1.22 9.72 47.34
CA LEU A 33 -1.98 9.28 48.52
C LEU A 33 -2.71 7.95 48.23
N LEU A 34 -2.48 6.97 49.12
CA LEU A 34 -3.38 5.89 49.60
C LEU A 34 -4.04 4.99 48.53
N GLY A 35 -3.85 3.66 48.49
CA GLY A 35 -4.02 2.70 49.58
C GLY A 35 -5.13 1.69 49.18
N GLY A 36 -4.90 0.39 49.39
CA GLY A 36 -5.90 -0.69 49.17
C GLY A 36 -5.42 -1.76 48.17
N ALA A 37 -4.78 -2.85 48.61
CA ALA A 37 -5.37 -4.08 49.17
C ALA A 37 -5.88 -5.08 48.10
N LEU A 38 -5.09 -6.14 47.94
CA LEU A 38 -5.46 -7.57 47.84
C LEU A 38 -6.63 -7.95 46.93
N ASN A 39 -6.35 -8.60 45.79
CA ASN A 39 -6.94 -9.92 45.51
C ASN A 39 -6.22 -10.67 44.36
N LEU A 40 -5.75 -11.88 44.65
CA LEU A 40 -5.37 -12.96 43.75
C LEU A 40 -6.20 -14.15 44.23
N PRO A 41 -6.84 -14.95 43.35
CA PRO A 41 -6.23 -16.25 43.05
C PRO A 41 -6.56 -16.86 41.66
N HIS A 42 -5.70 -17.80 41.22
CA HIS A 42 -5.96 -19.15 40.62
C HIS A 42 -7.08 -19.26 39.54
N ALA A 43 -6.97 -19.94 38.38
CA ALA A 43 -6.23 -21.15 38.01
C ALA A 43 -6.26 -21.43 36.48
N ALA A 44 -5.20 -22.07 35.99
CA ALA A 44 -5.13 -23.26 35.10
C ALA A 44 -6.06 -23.49 33.87
N ALA A 45 -5.46 -23.45 32.67
CA ALA A 45 -5.36 -24.51 31.60
C ALA A 45 -6.63 -25.14 30.93
N PRO A 46 -6.51 -26.02 29.90
CA PRO A 46 -5.95 -25.85 28.54
C PRO A 46 -6.86 -26.43 27.41
N LEU A 47 -6.35 -26.42 26.16
CA LEU A 47 -6.69 -27.30 25.01
C LEU A 47 -8.04 -27.09 24.27
N SER A 48 -7.94 -26.77 22.97
CA SER A 48 -8.82 -27.37 21.97
C SER A 48 -8.07 -27.65 20.67
N ARG A 49 -7.95 -28.96 20.36
CA ARG A 49 -7.55 -29.52 19.07
C ARG A 49 -8.83 -29.95 18.35
N ARG A 50 -9.01 -29.58 17.08
CA ARG A 50 -9.74 -30.30 16.03
C ARG A 50 -9.39 -29.60 14.70
N ALA A 51 -8.62 -30.19 13.78
CA ALA A 51 -8.83 -31.39 12.96
C ALA A 51 -9.67 -31.10 11.69
N VAL A 52 -8.99 -31.25 10.54
CA VAL A 52 -9.40 -32.01 9.34
C VAL A 52 -10.48 -31.42 8.42
N LEU A 53 -10.12 -31.20 7.13
CA LEU A 53 -10.68 -31.80 5.89
C LEU A 53 -10.12 -31.00 4.67
N LEU A 54 -9.20 -31.49 3.84
CA LEU A 54 -9.38 -32.33 2.65
C LEU A 54 -10.53 -31.91 1.70
N GLY A 55 -10.15 -31.54 0.47
CA GLY A 55 -11.01 -31.32 -0.71
C GLY A 55 -10.26 -30.45 -1.72
N LEU A 56 -9.37 -30.97 -2.57
CA LEU A 56 -9.65 -31.67 -3.83
C LEU A 56 -10.71 -30.97 -4.70
N GLY A 57 -10.24 -30.27 -5.73
CA GLY A 57 -11.04 -29.71 -6.81
C GLY A 57 -10.15 -29.41 -8.03
N VAL A 58 -9.92 -30.45 -8.83
CA VAL A 58 -9.29 -30.38 -10.16
C VAL A 58 -10.41 -30.37 -11.20
N ALA A 59 -10.46 -29.34 -12.05
CA ALA A 59 -11.03 -29.32 -13.40
C ALA A 59 -10.70 -27.93 -13.98
N GLY A 60 -10.15 -27.75 -15.18
CA GLY A 60 -10.19 -28.58 -16.36
C GLY A 60 -10.91 -27.81 -17.48
N GLY A 61 -10.17 -27.43 -18.52
CA GLY A 61 -10.68 -26.93 -19.79
C GLY A 61 -10.43 -25.43 -20.02
N ALA A 62 -10.21 -24.95 -21.24
CA ALA A 62 -9.87 -25.58 -22.51
C ALA A 62 -9.36 -24.44 -23.40
N LEU A 63 -8.34 -24.72 -24.19
CA LEU A 63 -7.92 -23.89 -25.32
C LEU A 63 -9.13 -23.60 -26.23
N ARG A 64 -9.31 -22.33 -26.62
CA ARG A 64 -9.85 -22.04 -27.95
C ARG A 64 -9.27 -20.74 -28.50
N ALA A 65 -8.79 -20.90 -29.72
CA ALA A 65 -8.05 -19.96 -30.53
C ALA A 65 -8.98 -19.15 -31.46
N GLU A 66 -8.40 -18.06 -31.98
CA GLU A 66 -8.64 -17.42 -33.28
C GLU A 66 -10.07 -16.99 -33.66
N ALA A 67 -10.24 -15.67 -33.78
CA ALA A 67 -10.83 -15.06 -34.96
C ALA A 67 -10.30 -13.61 -35.06
N ILE A 68 -9.34 -13.42 -35.96
CA ILE A 68 -8.95 -12.13 -36.53
C ILE A 68 -10.08 -11.79 -37.51
N ASP A 69 -10.74 -10.65 -37.30
CA ASP A 69 -11.72 -10.11 -38.24
C ASP A 69 -11.08 -8.89 -38.90
N ASP A 70 -10.95 -8.99 -40.22
CA ASP A 70 -10.57 -7.94 -41.17
C ASP A 70 -11.68 -6.88 -41.19
N GLU A 71 -11.35 -5.62 -40.87
CA GLU A 71 -12.20 -4.48 -41.25
C GLU A 71 -11.34 -3.42 -41.97
N ASP A 72 -11.33 -3.59 -43.29
CA ASP A 72 -11.49 -2.60 -44.35
C ASP A 72 -10.87 -1.19 -44.18
N GLU A 73 -9.85 -0.95 -45.02
CA GLU A 73 -9.41 0.37 -45.44
C GLU A 73 -10.51 1.05 -46.29
N GLU A 74 -11.10 2.14 -45.78
CA GLU A 74 -11.76 3.13 -46.63
C GLU A 74 -10.99 4.47 -46.58
N ASP A 75 -10.39 4.78 -47.73
CA ASP A 75 -9.93 6.11 -48.13
C ASP A 75 -11.10 7.10 -48.03
N VAL A 76 -11.03 8.04 -47.08
CA VAL A 76 -11.93 9.19 -47.08
C VAL A 76 -11.15 10.43 -47.49
N ASP A 77 -11.42 10.84 -48.71
CA ASP A 77 -10.94 12.04 -49.38
C ASP A 77 -11.03 13.30 -48.50
N ILE A 78 -9.91 14.00 -48.48
CA ILE A 78 -9.76 15.37 -47.98
C ILE A 78 -10.66 16.30 -48.81
N ILE A 79 -11.75 16.79 -48.24
CA ILE A 79 -12.48 17.94 -48.79
C ILE A 79 -11.98 19.21 -48.09
N PRO A 80 -11.41 20.19 -48.82
CA PRO A 80 -11.06 21.48 -48.26
C PRO A 80 -12.18 22.51 -48.50
N LEU A 81 -12.21 23.52 -47.63
CA LEU A 81 -12.90 24.83 -47.69
C LEU A 81 -14.28 25.01 -47.03
N LEU A 82 -14.22 25.82 -45.96
CA LEU A 82 -14.95 27.09 -45.73
C LEU A 82 -16.47 27.12 -45.95
N SER A 83 -17.23 27.37 -44.88
CA SER A 83 -17.98 28.66 -44.70
C SER A 83 -19.01 28.59 -43.55
N SER A 84 -19.14 29.73 -42.87
CA SER A 84 -20.37 30.26 -42.25
C SER A 84 -20.96 29.65 -40.97
N THR A 85 -20.65 30.34 -39.87
CA THR A 85 -21.59 30.90 -38.88
C THR A 85 -23.04 30.36 -38.90
N SER A 86 -23.37 29.55 -37.90
CA SER A 86 -24.72 29.54 -37.33
C SER A 86 -24.62 29.37 -35.82
N GLY A 87 -25.17 30.34 -35.10
CA GLY A 87 -25.18 30.42 -33.65
C GLY A 87 -25.98 29.28 -33.04
N MET A 88 -25.32 28.16 -32.77
CA MET A 88 -25.86 27.12 -31.91
C MET A 88 -25.63 27.58 -30.47
N LYS A 89 -26.69 28.07 -29.80
CA LYS A 89 -26.73 28.18 -28.34
C LYS A 89 -26.41 26.79 -27.79
N ARG A 90 -25.14 26.57 -27.44
CA ARG A 90 -24.68 25.37 -26.74
C ARG A 90 -25.53 25.28 -25.49
N ARG A 91 -26.50 24.38 -25.51
CA ARG A 91 -27.23 23.92 -24.34
C ARG A 91 -26.15 23.39 -23.42
N SER A 92 -25.74 24.21 -22.46
CA SER A 92 -24.89 23.81 -21.36
C SER A 92 -25.61 22.63 -20.72
N LYS A 93 -25.13 21.41 -21.01
CA LYS A 93 -25.43 20.26 -20.16
C LYS A 93 -25.15 20.75 -18.73
N PRO A 94 -26.05 20.50 -17.76
CA PRO A 94 -25.73 20.78 -16.37
C PRO A 94 -24.47 19.99 -16.08
N SER A 95 -23.34 20.70 -16.04
CA SER A 95 -22.08 20.11 -15.66
C SER A 95 -22.34 19.59 -14.25
N GLU A 96 -22.37 18.27 -14.11
CA GLU A 96 -22.00 17.66 -12.84
C GLU A 96 -20.65 18.28 -12.52
N SER A 97 -20.71 19.29 -11.66
CA SER A 97 -19.53 19.91 -11.13
C SER A 97 -18.81 18.74 -10.49
N ASN A 98 -17.67 18.36 -11.06
CA ASN A 98 -16.66 17.57 -10.38
C ASN A 98 -16.25 18.43 -9.18
N VAL A 99 -17.07 18.41 -8.13
CA VAL A 99 -16.78 19.03 -6.85
C VAL A 99 -15.58 18.22 -6.38
N LYS A 100 -14.38 18.77 -6.61
CA LYS A 100 -13.14 18.19 -6.12
C LYS A 100 -13.34 18.02 -4.63
N LYS A 101 -13.54 16.77 -4.20
CA LYS A 101 -13.67 16.43 -2.80
C LYS A 101 -12.40 16.93 -2.13
N THR A 102 -12.53 17.98 -1.34
CA THR A 102 -11.42 18.58 -0.61
C THR A 102 -11.35 17.87 0.72
N TYR A 103 -10.18 17.36 1.04
CA TYR A 103 -9.95 16.66 2.30
C TYR A 103 -9.45 17.63 3.36
N THR A 104 -9.85 17.36 4.60
CA THR A 104 -9.40 18.12 5.76
C THR A 104 -7.93 17.85 6.06
N ALA A 105 -7.29 18.74 6.82
CA ALA A 105 -5.90 18.56 7.24
C ALA A 105 -5.71 17.28 8.08
N ALA A 106 -6.69 16.92 8.91
CA ALA A 106 -6.65 15.70 9.71
C ALA A 106 -6.67 14.45 8.83
N GLU A 107 -7.56 14.39 7.83
CA GLU A 107 -7.59 13.27 6.87
C GLU A 107 -6.27 13.14 6.09
N ALA A 108 -5.67 14.27 5.70
CA ALA A 108 -4.37 14.28 5.03
C ALA A 108 -3.25 13.76 5.94
N ALA A 109 -3.25 14.12 7.23
CA ALA A 109 -2.29 13.61 8.20
C ALA A 109 -2.43 12.09 8.43
N TYR A 110 -3.66 11.57 8.50
CA TYR A 110 -3.89 10.12 8.57
C TYR A 110 -3.41 9.40 7.30
N ALA A 111 -3.74 9.94 6.12
CA ALA A 111 -3.28 9.38 4.85
C ALA A 111 -1.74 9.38 4.76
N PHE A 112 -1.10 10.45 5.23
CA PHE A 112 0.35 10.55 5.27
C PHE A 112 0.99 9.52 6.23
N ALA A 113 0.41 9.35 7.43
CA ALA A 113 0.85 8.34 8.38
C ALA A 113 0.78 6.92 7.79
N ASP A 114 -0.28 6.60 7.04
CA ASP A 114 -0.40 5.33 6.33
C ASP A 114 0.65 5.17 5.22
N ILE A 115 1.03 6.24 4.51
CA ILE A 115 2.11 6.21 3.51
C ILE A 115 3.46 5.93 4.19
N VAL A 116 3.71 6.52 5.36
CA VAL A 116 4.90 6.22 6.18
C VAL A 116 4.87 4.76 6.65
N ALA A 117 3.72 4.26 7.07
CA ALA A 117 3.54 2.85 7.43
C ALA A 117 3.80 1.93 6.23
N CYS A 118 3.33 2.30 5.03
CA CYS A 118 3.60 1.59 3.77
C CYS A 118 5.10 1.44 3.54
N ARG A 119 5.86 2.52 3.70
CA ARG A 119 7.33 2.49 3.57
C ARG A 119 8.00 1.51 4.53
N SER A 120 7.55 1.47 5.78
CA SER A 120 8.06 0.50 6.76
C SER A 120 7.67 -0.94 6.40
N GLY A 121 6.45 -1.14 5.89
CA GLY A 121 5.95 -2.45 5.47
C GLY A 121 6.72 -3.01 4.26
N VAL A 122 7.17 -2.17 3.31
CA VAL A 122 8.00 -2.66 2.18
C VAL A 122 9.30 -3.25 2.69
N SER A 123 9.88 -2.72 3.77
CA SER A 123 11.07 -3.34 4.40
C SER A 123 10.75 -4.71 5.01
N GLN A 124 9.56 -4.90 5.58
CA GLN A 124 9.14 -6.20 6.11
C GLN A 124 8.92 -7.21 4.97
N ILE A 125 8.25 -6.80 3.89
CA ILE A 125 8.07 -7.63 2.69
C ILE A 125 9.42 -8.04 2.10
N GLU A 126 10.38 -7.12 1.99
CA GLU A 126 11.73 -7.43 1.52
C GLU A 126 12.43 -8.47 2.40
N GLN A 127 12.27 -8.42 3.72
CA GLN A 127 12.79 -9.44 4.64
C GLN A 127 12.14 -10.81 4.39
N LEU A 128 10.81 -10.84 4.22
CA LEU A 128 10.07 -12.06 3.90
C LEU A 128 10.55 -12.67 2.57
N ILE A 129 10.68 -11.85 1.52
CA ILE A 129 11.21 -12.27 0.21
C ILE A 129 12.64 -12.80 0.34
N ARG A 130 13.51 -12.14 1.12
CA ARG A 130 14.88 -12.63 1.37
C ARG A 130 14.88 -14.00 2.03
N SER A 131 13.95 -14.24 2.96
CA SER A 131 13.76 -15.52 3.65
C SER A 131 13.05 -16.59 2.81
N GLY A 132 12.50 -16.23 1.65
CA GLY A 132 11.75 -17.14 0.77
C GLY A 132 10.27 -17.31 1.16
N ASP A 133 9.75 -16.50 2.08
CA ASP A 133 8.35 -16.55 2.50
C ASP A 133 7.47 -15.62 1.64
N PHE A 134 7.25 -16.05 0.40
CA PHE A 134 6.40 -15.32 -0.55
C PHE A 134 4.92 -15.33 -0.16
N GLY A 135 4.45 -16.37 0.53
CA GLY A 135 3.05 -16.47 0.97
C GLY A 135 2.68 -15.39 2.00
N SER A 136 3.53 -15.20 3.01
CA SER A 136 3.34 -14.12 3.98
C SER A 136 3.50 -12.75 3.35
N ALA A 137 4.45 -12.59 2.42
CA ALA A 137 4.65 -11.33 1.69
C ALA A 137 3.42 -10.93 0.87
N ALA A 138 2.83 -11.86 0.12
CA ALA A 138 1.60 -11.64 -0.64
C ALA A 138 0.41 -11.31 0.29
N SER A 139 0.27 -12.02 1.41
CA SER A 139 -0.78 -11.74 2.40
C SER A 139 -0.67 -10.33 3.01
N LEU A 140 0.55 -9.81 3.15
CA LEU A 140 0.81 -8.48 3.67
C LEU A 140 0.49 -7.40 2.63
N LEU A 141 0.88 -7.62 1.36
CA LEU A 141 0.58 -6.72 0.24
C LEU A 141 -0.93 -6.53 -0.02
N GLY A 142 -1.75 -7.55 0.27
CA GLY A 142 -3.21 -7.46 0.14
C GLY A 142 -3.91 -6.64 1.24
N LYS A 143 -3.19 -6.17 2.27
CA LYS A 143 -3.76 -5.50 3.45
C LYS A 143 -3.34 -4.03 3.51
N PRO A 144 -4.09 -3.18 4.26
CA PRO A 144 -3.61 -1.86 4.62
C PRO A 144 -2.25 -1.99 5.34
N PRO A 145 -1.28 -1.11 5.04
CA PRO A 145 -1.43 0.15 4.30
C PRO A 145 -1.34 0.05 2.76
N PHE A 146 -0.97 -1.11 2.20
CA PHE A 146 -0.71 -1.27 0.75
C PHE A 146 -1.96 -1.12 -0.10
N SER A 147 -3.02 -1.86 0.25
CA SER A 147 -4.29 -1.81 -0.49
C SER A 147 -4.99 -0.45 -0.42
N SER A 148 -4.71 0.34 0.62
CA SER A 148 -5.24 1.69 0.81
C SER A 148 -4.39 2.79 0.17
N PHE A 149 -3.19 2.47 -0.34
CA PHE A 149 -2.23 3.48 -0.80
C PHE A 149 -2.80 4.41 -1.86
N LYS A 150 -3.53 3.87 -2.86
CA LYS A 150 -4.16 4.66 -3.93
C LYS A 150 -5.08 5.73 -3.39
N GLN A 151 -5.92 5.37 -2.42
CA GLN A 151 -6.86 6.29 -1.80
C GLN A 151 -6.13 7.31 -0.92
N ASN A 152 -5.13 6.89 -0.15
CA ASN A 152 -4.33 7.76 0.71
C ASN A 152 -3.54 8.80 -0.10
N ALA A 153 -2.93 8.41 -1.21
CA ALA A 153 -2.28 9.32 -2.14
C ALA A 153 -3.29 10.34 -2.72
N LEU A 154 -4.51 9.90 -3.08
CA LEU A 154 -5.57 10.78 -3.57
C LEU A 154 -6.02 11.79 -2.50
N VAL A 155 -6.15 11.37 -1.25
CA VAL A 155 -6.47 12.25 -0.11
C VAL A 155 -5.38 13.32 0.05
N LEU A 156 -4.12 12.89 0.02
CA LEU A 156 -2.96 13.76 0.19
C LEU A 156 -2.90 14.86 -0.89
N VAL A 157 -3.01 14.50 -2.17
CA VAL A 157 -2.94 15.48 -3.28
C VAL A 157 -4.15 16.41 -3.41
N ASN A 158 -5.29 16.03 -2.82
CA ASN A 158 -6.51 16.86 -2.82
C ASN A 158 -6.71 17.60 -1.48
N SER A 159 -5.72 17.54 -0.59
CA SER A 159 -5.67 18.36 0.62
C SER A 159 -5.24 19.80 0.29
N LYS A 160 -5.53 20.73 1.19
CA LYS A 160 -5.10 22.14 1.05
C LYS A 160 -3.71 22.42 1.65
N LEU A 161 -2.99 21.37 2.05
CA LEU A 161 -1.70 21.50 2.76
C LEU A 161 -0.50 21.55 1.81
N LEU A 162 -0.64 20.96 0.63
CA LEU A 162 0.43 20.88 -0.36
C LEU A 162 0.38 22.07 -1.33
N THR A 163 1.56 22.52 -1.77
CA THR A 163 1.65 23.51 -2.86
C THR A 163 1.28 22.89 -4.20
N PRO A 164 0.90 23.68 -5.22
CA PRO A 164 0.67 23.16 -6.58
C PRO A 164 1.86 22.37 -7.15
N GLU A 165 3.08 22.77 -6.80
CA GLU A 165 4.33 22.11 -7.15
C GLU A 165 4.44 20.73 -6.50
N ASP A 166 4.15 20.62 -5.20
CA ASP A 166 4.13 19.35 -4.46
C ASP A 166 3.08 18.39 -4.99
N ILE A 167 1.88 18.91 -5.30
CA ILE A 167 0.78 18.12 -5.89
C ILE A 167 1.20 17.54 -7.24
N LYS A 168 1.92 18.33 -8.05
CA LYS A 168 2.44 17.87 -9.34
C LYS A 168 3.56 16.84 -9.17
N ALA A 169 4.44 17.03 -8.19
CA ALA A 169 5.54 16.10 -7.90
C ALA A 169 5.03 14.73 -7.41
N ILE A 170 4.10 14.72 -6.45
CA ILE A 170 3.48 13.48 -5.97
C ILE A 170 2.62 12.86 -7.08
N GLY A 171 1.77 13.65 -7.74
CA GLY A 171 0.91 13.17 -8.80
C GLY A 171 -0.09 12.09 -8.35
N THR A 172 -0.82 11.53 -9.31
CA THR A 172 -1.73 10.39 -9.12
C THR A 172 -1.65 9.52 -10.36
N GLU A 173 -2.32 8.37 -10.34
CA GLU A 173 -2.49 7.48 -11.51
C GLU A 173 -2.85 8.24 -12.81
N LYS A 174 -3.62 9.33 -12.73
CA LYS A 174 -4.02 10.12 -13.92
C LYS A 174 -3.06 11.26 -14.28
N ARG A 175 -2.23 11.71 -13.35
CA ARG A 175 -1.42 12.93 -13.54
C ARG A 175 0.08 12.68 -13.69
N PHE A 176 0.52 11.41 -13.56
CA PHE A 176 1.91 10.97 -13.58
C PHE A 176 2.77 11.71 -12.52
N GLY A 177 3.65 10.98 -11.84
CA GLY A 177 4.41 11.51 -10.71
C GLY A 177 4.81 10.38 -9.77
N VAL A 178 5.50 10.73 -8.69
CA VAL A 178 6.13 9.74 -7.80
C VAL A 178 5.10 8.78 -7.17
N GLY A 179 3.88 9.25 -6.89
CA GLY A 179 2.76 8.44 -6.41
C GLY A 179 2.24 7.42 -7.43
N ALA A 180 2.31 7.74 -8.73
CA ALA A 180 2.00 6.77 -9.78
C ALA A 180 3.11 5.71 -9.90
N ASP A 181 4.37 6.12 -9.74
CA ASP A 181 5.50 5.18 -9.73
C ASP A 181 5.39 4.19 -8.57
N VAL A 182 5.01 4.65 -7.36
CA VAL A 182 4.75 3.74 -6.23
C VAL A 182 3.66 2.73 -6.57
N LEU A 183 2.55 3.15 -7.18
CA LEU A 183 1.48 2.22 -7.58
C LEU A 183 1.98 1.16 -8.57
N LEU A 184 2.77 1.56 -9.56
CA LEU A 184 3.36 0.65 -10.53
C LEU A 184 4.35 -0.33 -9.87
N MET A 185 5.21 0.17 -8.98
CA MET A 185 6.19 -0.67 -8.28
C MET A 185 5.53 -1.62 -7.27
N LEU A 186 4.47 -1.18 -6.57
CA LEU A 186 3.70 -2.06 -5.68
C LEU A 186 2.94 -3.14 -6.46
N GLY A 187 2.40 -2.82 -7.64
CA GLY A 187 1.80 -3.80 -8.55
C GLY A 187 2.82 -4.84 -9.02
N GLY A 188 3.98 -4.39 -9.52
CA GLY A 188 5.07 -5.28 -9.93
C GLY A 188 5.62 -6.12 -8.77
N LEU A 189 5.69 -5.56 -7.56
CA LEU A 189 6.08 -6.28 -6.35
C LEU A 189 5.08 -7.39 -6.00
N ALA A 190 3.78 -7.13 -6.10
CA ALA A 190 2.75 -8.14 -5.89
C ALA A 190 2.86 -9.27 -6.94
N ASP A 191 2.91 -8.92 -8.22
CA ASP A 191 3.05 -9.88 -9.32
C ASP A 191 4.31 -10.75 -9.19
N ALA A 192 5.46 -10.14 -8.87
CA ALA A 192 6.71 -10.86 -8.67
C ALA A 192 6.66 -11.77 -7.43
N THR A 193 5.98 -11.34 -6.36
CA THR A 193 5.78 -12.15 -5.16
C THR A 193 4.90 -13.37 -5.45
N GLU A 194 3.81 -13.20 -6.20
CA GLU A 194 2.94 -14.30 -6.62
C GLU A 194 3.67 -15.34 -7.49
N ARG A 195 4.55 -14.88 -8.38
CA ARG A 195 5.40 -15.74 -9.22
C ARG A 195 6.60 -16.33 -8.49
N SER A 196 6.81 -15.99 -7.22
CA SER A 196 8.00 -16.35 -6.44
C SER A 196 9.32 -15.89 -7.11
N ASP A 197 9.28 -14.80 -7.87
CA ASP A 197 10.46 -14.18 -8.47
C ASP A 197 11.17 -13.31 -7.44
N LYS A 198 12.15 -13.90 -6.75
CA LYS A 198 12.95 -13.22 -5.73
C LYS A 198 13.65 -11.96 -6.26
N SER A 199 14.23 -12.02 -7.46
CA SER A 199 15.05 -10.93 -7.98
C SER A 199 14.18 -9.76 -8.39
N GLY A 200 13.11 -10.03 -9.15
CA GLY A 200 12.14 -9.01 -9.54
C GLY A 200 11.48 -8.37 -8.32
N ALA A 201 11.06 -9.17 -7.33
CA ALA A 201 10.41 -8.64 -6.13
C ALA A 201 11.35 -7.74 -5.31
N LEU A 202 12.65 -8.06 -5.19
CA LEU A 202 13.62 -7.20 -4.50
C LEU A 202 13.90 -5.89 -5.25
N ASP A 203 13.95 -5.93 -6.59
CA ASP A 203 14.11 -4.73 -7.42
C ASP A 203 12.90 -3.80 -7.29
N TYR A 204 11.68 -4.33 -7.44
CA TYR A 204 10.45 -3.56 -7.23
C TYR A 204 10.33 -3.00 -5.81
N ALA A 205 10.68 -3.78 -4.78
CA ALA A 205 10.70 -3.30 -3.40
C ALA A 205 11.67 -2.14 -3.21
N THR A 206 12.87 -2.19 -3.82
CA THR A 206 13.86 -1.12 -3.74
C THR A 206 13.37 0.16 -4.39
N LYS A 207 12.80 0.06 -5.60
CA LYS A 207 12.21 1.20 -6.32
C LYS A 207 11.03 1.81 -5.57
N ALA A 208 10.11 0.98 -5.08
CA ALA A 208 8.97 1.44 -4.28
C ALA A 208 9.42 2.22 -3.05
N LYS A 209 10.48 1.78 -2.37
CA LYS A 209 11.04 2.50 -1.21
C LYS A 209 11.56 3.88 -1.58
N SER A 210 12.33 3.99 -2.67
CA SER A 210 12.85 5.28 -3.14
C SER A 210 11.73 6.28 -3.41
N SER A 211 10.72 5.85 -4.18
CA SER A 211 9.56 6.70 -4.50
C SER A 211 8.73 7.05 -3.26
N LEU A 212 8.57 6.13 -2.30
CA LEU A 212 7.91 6.42 -1.03
C LEU A 212 8.72 7.44 -0.19
N ASP A 213 10.04 7.31 -0.15
CA ASP A 213 10.92 8.21 0.59
C ASP A 213 10.83 9.65 0.02
N GLU A 214 10.69 9.80 -1.30
CA GLU A 214 10.41 11.09 -1.95
C GLU A 214 9.04 11.69 -1.56
N ILE A 215 7.96 10.90 -1.59
CA ILE A 215 6.63 11.37 -1.14
C ILE A 215 6.67 11.80 0.33
N ILE A 216 7.38 11.02 1.17
CA ILE A 216 7.55 11.33 2.60
C ILE A 216 8.35 12.63 2.79
N ALA A 217 9.39 12.86 1.98
CA ALA A 217 10.15 14.11 2.02
C ALA A 217 9.28 15.32 1.65
N ILE A 218 8.48 15.22 0.59
CA ILE A 218 7.55 16.28 0.16
C ILE A 218 6.52 16.55 1.27
N GLY A 219 5.87 15.50 1.81
CA GLY A 219 4.87 15.65 2.87
C GLY A 219 5.43 16.31 4.13
N ARG A 220 6.63 15.91 4.58
CA ARG A 220 7.32 16.55 5.71
C ARG A 220 7.67 18.01 5.44
N GLY A 221 8.08 18.32 4.20
CA GLY A 221 8.34 19.71 3.77
C GLY A 221 7.11 20.61 3.85
N ALA A 222 5.91 20.03 3.68
CA ALA A 222 4.63 20.71 3.81
C ALA A 222 4.05 20.71 5.25
N GLY A 223 4.76 20.14 6.23
CA GLY A 223 4.35 20.12 7.64
C GLY A 223 3.41 18.97 8.04
N LEU A 224 3.42 17.86 7.31
CA LEU A 224 2.73 16.60 7.64
C LEU A 224 3.59 15.62 8.46
#